data_AF-A0A820IXN9-F1
#
_entry.id   AF-A0A820IXN9-F1
#
_cell.length_a   1.000
_cell.length_b   1.000
_cell.length_c   1.000
_cell.angle_alpha   90.00
_cell.angle_beta   90.00
_cell.angle_gamma   90.00
#
_symmetry.space_group_name_H-M   'P 1'
#
loop_
_entity.id
_entity.type
_entity.pdbx_description
1 polymer ?
#
loop_
_entity_poly.entity_id
_entity_poly.type
_entity_poly.pdbx_seq_one_letter_code
_entity_poly.pdbx_strand_id
1 'polypeptide(L)' 'MLRNQQNQQQLIPLKRVNVTATIRSFAADVSITQLFRNEETTPIEAVYCFPIEEQAAIYSFIARIDDREITAQ' A
#
# COMPACT_ATOMS: atom_id res chain seq x y z
N MET A 1 24.78 3.48 27.06
CA MET A 1 24.96 2.70 25.81
C MET A 1 23.58 2.44 25.19
N LEU A 2 22.94 3.47 24.62
CA LEU A 2 21.65 3.32 23.93
C LEU A 2 21.94 3.10 22.45
N ARG A 3 21.57 1.93 21.93
CA ARG A 3 21.77 1.57 20.52
C ARG A 3 20.87 2.45 19.65
N ASN A 4 21.46 3.41 18.95
CA ASN A 4 20.86 4.02 17.75
C ASN A 4 20.72 2.92 16.69
N GLN A 5 19.58 2.25 16.65
CA GLN A 5 19.18 1.47 15.48
C GLN A 5 18.55 2.45 14.50
N GLN A 6 19.36 3.06 13.64
CA GLN A 6 18.87 3.60 12.38
C GLN A 6 18.33 2.40 11.58
N ASN A 7 17.04 2.11 11.72
CA ASN A 7 16.35 1.18 10.83
C ASN A 7 16.46 1.77 9.42
N GLN A 8 17.42 1.29 8.64
CA GLN A 8 17.41 1.50 7.19
C GLN A 8 16.16 0.77 6.68
N GLN A 9 15.04 1.49 6.57
CA GLN A 9 13.83 1.00 5.94
C GLN A 9 14.15 0.79 4.47
N GLN A 10 14.47 -0.44 4.11
CA GLN A 10 14.71 -0.82 2.74
C GLN A 10 13.37 -0.77 2.02
N LEU A 11 13.27 0.09 1.00
CA LEU A 11 12.04 0.26 0.25
C LEU A 11 11.76 -1.01 -0.55
N ILE A 12 10.56 -1.56 -0.38
CA ILE A 12 10.10 -2.70 -1.18
C ILE A 12 9.77 -2.17 -2.58
N PRO A 13 10.36 -2.73 -3.65
CA PRO A 13 10.12 -2.24 -5.01
C PRO A 13 8.65 -2.28 -5.42
N LEU A 14 8.12 -1.10 -5.75
CA LEU A 14 6.82 -0.95 -6.40
C LEU A 14 6.95 -1.27 -7.89
N LYS A 15 6.40 -2.40 -8.32
CA LYS A 15 6.52 -2.91 -9.69
C LYS A 15 5.46 -2.36 -10.63
N ARG A 16 4.28 -2.01 -10.10
CA ARG A 16 3.18 -1.44 -10.90
C ARG A 16 2.26 -0.61 -10.03
N VAL A 17 1.75 0.47 -10.61
CA VAL A 17 0.59 1.20 -10.11
C VAL A 17 -0.45 1.24 -11.22
N ASN A 18 -1.68 0.89 -10.89
CA ASN A 18 -2.84 1.15 -11.73
C ASN A 18 -3.79 2.05 -10.97
N VAL A 19 -4.27 3.11 -11.63
CA VAL A 19 -5.23 4.05 -11.05
C VAL A 19 -6.41 4.14 -11.99
N THR A 20 -7.60 3.84 -11.47
CA THR A 20 -8.86 4.05 -12.17
C THR A 20 -9.64 5.09 -11.38
N ALA A 21 -10.12 6.13 -12.06
CA ALA A 21 -10.93 7.16 -11.44
C ALA A 21 -12.21 7.39 -12.24
N THR A 22 -13.33 7.53 -11.54
CA THR A 22 -14.62 7.93 -12.12
C THR A 22 -15.10 9.20 -11.44
N ILE A 23 -15.30 10.26 -12.21
CA ILE A 23 -15.82 11.53 -11.69
C ILE A 23 -17.35 11.50 -11.79
N ARG A 24 -18.03 11.80 -10.68
CA ARG A 24 -19.49 11.91 -10.59
C ARG A 24 -19.86 13.23 -9.94
N SER A 25 -20.33 14.18 -10.76
CA SER A 25 -20.66 15.54 -10.33
C SER A 25 -19.51 16.21 -9.56
N PHE A 26 -19.56 16.22 -8.23
CA PHE A 26 -18.58 16.86 -7.34
C PHE A 26 -17.71 15.87 -6.55
N ALA A 27 -17.82 14.56 -6.81
CA ALA A 27 -17.03 13.52 -6.16
C ALA A 27 -16.25 12.68 -7.18
N ALA A 28 -15.16 12.05 -6.72
CA ALA A 28 -14.40 11.08 -7.50
C ALA A 28 -14.35 9.74 -6.74
N ASP A 29 -14.72 8.66 -7.43
CA ASP A 29 -14.44 7.30 -7.01
C ASP A 29 -13.07 6.92 -7.58
N VAL A 30 -12.11 6.65 -6.70
CA VAL A 30 -10.72 6.35 -7.06
C VAL A 30 -10.34 4.97 -6.55
N SER A 31 -9.98 4.09 -7.47
CA SER A 31 -9.45 2.77 -7.19
C SER A 31 -7.97 2.71 -7.56
N ILE A 32 -7.12 2.39 -6.59
CA ILE A 32 -5.66 2.27 -6.76
C ILE A 32 -5.26 0.82 -6.53
N THR A 33 -4.47 0.25 -7.43
CA THR A 33 -3.85 -1.07 -7.27
C THR A 33 -2.34 -0.93 -7.36
N GLN A 34 -1.64 -1.28 -6.28
CA GLN A 34 -0.18 -1.25 -6.20
C GLN A 34 0.36 -2.68 -6.08
N LEU A 35 1.29 -3.03 -6.96
CA LEU A 35 1.96 -4.33 -6.94
C LEU A 35 3.38 -4.16 -6.41
N PHE A 36 3.66 -4.74 -5.25
CA PHE A 36 5.00 -4.82 -4.66
C PHE A 36 5.57 -6.22 -4.86
N ARG A 37 6.90 -6.31 -4.93
CA ARG A 37 7.59 -7.60 -4.94
C ARG A 37 8.77 -7.56 -3.97
N ASN A 38 8.81 -8.52 -3.04
CA ASN A 38 10.03 -8.82 -2.31
C ASN A 38 11.07 -9.43 -3.27
N GLU A 39 12.19 -8.75 -3.48
CA GLU A 39 13.30 -9.23 -4.32
C GLU A 39 14.41 -9.90 -3.52
N GLU A 40 14.28 -9.91 -2.19
CA GLU A 40 15.19 -10.62 -1.30
C GLU A 40 14.98 -12.14 -1.40
N THR A 41 15.99 -12.90 -0.97
CA THR A 41 15.93 -14.36 -0.94
C THR A 41 15.20 -14.91 0.29
N THR A 42 14.82 -14.05 1.22
CA THR A 42 14.16 -14.39 2.48
C THR A 42 12.85 -13.64 2.66
N PRO A 43 11.87 -14.19 3.40
CA PRO A 43 10.68 -13.45 3.83
C PRO A 43 11.06 -12.17 4.58
N ILE A 44 10.26 -11.12 4.42
CA ILE A 44 10.45 -9.83 5.08
C ILE A 44 9.19 -9.42 5.85
N GLU A 45 9.36 -8.54 6.83
CA GLU A 45 8.28 -7.78 7.42
C GLU A 45 8.09 -6.47 6.64
N ALA A 46 6.83 -6.16 6.29
CA ALA A 46 6.49 -5.01 5.47
C ALA A 46 5.37 -4.20 6.13
N VAL A 47 5.50 -2.88 6.10
CA VAL A 47 4.45 -1.94 6.52
C VAL A 47 3.96 -1.18 5.30
N TYR A 48 2.67 -1.25 5.03
CA TYR A 48 2.03 -0.47 3.99
C TYR A 48 1.46 0.82 4.58
N CYS A 49 1.91 1.96 4.06
CA CYS A 49 1.43 3.28 4.42
C CYS A 49 0.85 3.96 3.17
N PHE A 50 -0.40 4.42 3.26
CA PHE A 50 -1.04 5.16 2.18
C PHE A 50 -1.38 6.59 2.65
N PRO A 51 -0.87 7.63 1.97
CA PRO A 51 -1.25 9.01 2.26
C PRO A 51 -2.67 9.25 1.73
N ILE A 52 -3.55 9.76 2.58
CA ILE A 52 -4.91 10.17 2.20
C ILE A 52 -5.01 11.69 2.23
N GLU A 53 -5.68 12.26 1.24
CA GLU A 53 -6.07 13.67 1.26
C GLU A 53 -7.11 13.93 2.36
N GLU A 54 -7.09 15.11 2.98
CA GLU A 54 -7.97 15.47 4.11
C GLU A 54 -9.46 15.32 3.77
N GLN A 55 -9.83 15.56 2.51
CA GLN A 55 -11.23 15.49 2.03
C GLN A 55 -11.60 14.13 1.44
N ALA A 56 -10.72 13.13 1.52
CA ALA A 56 -10.96 11.79 1.01
C ALA A 56 -11.19 10.80 2.14
N ALA A 57 -11.88 9.70 1.84
CA ALA A 57 -12.07 8.58 2.75
C ALA A 57 -11.81 7.27 2.01
N ILE A 58 -11.07 6.37 2.66
CA ILE A 58 -10.95 4.97 2.20
C ILE A 58 -12.20 4.25 2.66
N TYR A 59 -12.99 3.74 1.72
CA TYR A 59 -14.18 2.92 1.99
C TYR A 59 -14.02 1.44 1.61
N SER A 60 -12.86 1.07 1.04
CA SER A 60 -12.52 -0.32 0.71
C SER A 60 -11.01 -0.47 0.66
N PHE A 61 -10.49 -1.50 1.33
CA PHE A 61 -9.07 -1.87 1.27
C PHE A 61 -8.93 -3.39 1.23
N ILE A 62 -8.18 -3.88 0.24
CA ILE A 62 -7.87 -5.29 0.05
C ILE A 62 -6.36 -5.44 -0.15
N ALA A 63 -5.72 -6.26 0.66
CA ALA A 63 -4.34 -6.70 0.46
C ALA A 63 -4.33 -8.17 0.03
N ARG A 64 -3.65 -8.47 -1.09
CA ARG A 64 -3.42 -9.84 -1.56
C ARG A 64 -1.94 -10.18 -1.44
N ILE A 65 -1.63 -11.24 -0.72
CA ILE A 65 -0.27 -11.77 -0.55
C ILE A 65 -0.33 -13.24 -0.95
N ASP A 66 0.26 -13.59 -2.09
CA ASP A 66 0.16 -14.91 -2.70
C ASP A 66 -1.30 -15.38 -2.81
N ASP A 67 -1.69 -16.46 -2.14
CA ASP A 67 -3.03 -17.03 -2.11
C ASP A 67 -3.94 -16.45 -1.00
N ARG A 68 -3.39 -15.56 -0.16
CA ARG A 68 -4.10 -14.94 0.96
C ARG A 68 -4.67 -13.57 0.58
N GLU A 69 -5.95 -13.37 0.89
CA GLU A 69 -6.62 -12.07 0.81
C GLU A 69 -6.96 -11.56 2.22
N ILE A 70 -6.73 -10.26 2.45
CA ILE A 70 -7.07 -9.55 3.69
C ILE A 70 -7.93 -8.36 3.28
N THR A 71 -9.13 -8.27 3.84
CA THR A 71 -10.07 -7.17 3.59
C THR A 71 -10.27 -6.37 4.88
N ALA A 72 -10.12 -5.04 4.80
CA ALA A 72 -10.46 -4.17 5.92
C ALA A 72 -11.98 -4.15 6.13
N GLN A 73 -12.42 -4.27 7.38
CA GLN A 73 -13.84 -4.14 7.78
C GLN A 73 -14.15 -2.72 8.24
#